data_AF-A0A822BZ38-F1
#
_entry.id   AF-A0A822BZ38-F1
#
_cell.length_a   1.000
_cell.length_b   1.000
_cell.length_c   1.000
_cell.angle_alpha   90.00
_cell.angle_beta   90.00
_cell.angle_gamma   90.00
#
_symmetry.space_group_name_H-M   'P 1'
#
loop_
_entity.id
_entity.type
_entity.pdbx_description
1 polymer ?
#
loop_
_entity_poly.entity_id
_entity_poly.type
_entity_poly.pdbx_seq_one_letter_code
_entity_poly.pdbx_strand_id
1 'polypeptide(L)'
;KEIQVQQEDLEAQLKFAESIRDAKANADNLQGQLEWAEVINLEKTLAETEKKLADNQYAVQEYTKKRDTLIEDMKNEKTKRDELLRKAQEVANNAIEEKRIHDDLERRMKLFNKEKRDLLHEVNKSEKELQIQIELKKKLQNKIDDMRRKATVNNDYDKACKRIEELQISIAEQRQILSMKEGEQVNFRQLFDDERQSLFDDQSILKQYEDSLRRQRGIIQQLKAAKQDRVTIYGRHTISILKEIEKQAHRFKQIPIGPVGKIFVSKLNKKDNSEIEI
;
A
#
# COMPACT_ATOMS: atom_id res chain seq x y z
N LYS A 1 -68.53 64.02 91.42
CA LYS A 1 -68.75 62.64 90.92
C LYS A 1 -68.63 62.59 89.39
N GLU A 2 -69.29 63.47 88.62
CA GLU A 2 -69.14 63.50 87.14
C GLU A 2 -67.71 63.75 86.64
N ILE A 3 -66.97 64.69 87.25
CA ILE A 3 -65.59 65.01 86.84
C ILE A 3 -64.64 63.81 87.00
N GLN A 4 -64.89 62.97 88.01
CA GLN A 4 -64.05 61.81 88.32
C GLN A 4 -64.28 60.66 87.34
N VAL A 5 -65.53 60.44 86.94
CA VAL A 5 -65.91 59.49 85.88
C VAL A 5 -65.37 59.93 84.53
N GLN A 6 -65.37 61.24 84.22
CA GLN A 6 -64.78 61.77 82.99
C GLN A 6 -63.25 61.63 82.94
N GLN A 7 -62.56 61.76 84.08
CA GLN A 7 -61.12 61.50 84.15
C GLN A 7 -60.78 60.02 83.96
N GLU A 8 -61.52 59.11 84.60
CA GLU A 8 -61.33 57.67 84.42
C GLU A 8 -61.59 57.25 82.97
N ASP A 9 -62.60 57.83 82.32
CA ASP A 9 -62.92 57.55 80.91
C ASP A 9 -61.86 58.12 79.95
N LEU A 10 -61.32 59.31 80.22
CA LEU A 10 -60.20 59.88 79.47
C LEU A 10 -58.91 59.07 79.66
N GLU A 11 -58.60 58.61 80.87
CA GLU A 11 -57.45 57.74 81.12
C GLU A 11 -57.61 56.37 80.43
N ALA A 12 -58.82 55.82 80.41
CA ALA A 12 -59.12 54.59 79.68
C ALA A 12 -58.96 54.77 78.16
N GLN A 13 -59.43 55.89 77.60
CA GLN A 13 -59.26 56.23 76.18
C GLN A 13 -57.77 56.45 75.83
N LEU A 14 -57.00 57.09 76.71
CA LEU A 14 -55.56 57.30 76.53
C LEU A 14 -54.80 55.97 76.52
N LYS A 15 -55.07 55.08 77.48
CA LYS A 15 -54.50 53.72 77.50
C LYS A 15 -54.89 52.90 76.27
N PHE A 16 -56.12 53.06 75.78
CA PHE A 16 -56.58 52.39 74.57
C PHE A 16 -55.87 52.92 73.32
N ALA A 17 -55.68 54.24 73.21
CA ALA A 17 -54.93 54.86 72.13
C ALA A 17 -53.43 54.47 72.16
N GLU A 18 -52.83 54.39 73.35
CA GLU A 18 -51.47 53.87 73.55
C GLU A 18 -51.36 52.41 73.11
N SER A 19 -52.32 51.55 73.50
CA SER A 19 -52.40 50.16 73.06
C SER A 19 -52.54 50.01 71.55
N ILE A 20 -53.36 50.85 70.90
CA ILE A 20 -53.46 50.89 69.43
C ILE A 20 -52.13 51.32 68.80
N ARG A 21 -51.47 52.34 69.36
CA ARG A 21 -50.17 52.82 68.86
C ARG A 21 -49.12 51.72 68.96
N ASP A 22 -49.05 51.01 70.08
CA ASP A 22 -48.12 49.90 70.30
C ASP A 22 -48.44 48.72 69.38
N ALA A 23 -49.72 48.39 69.19
CA ALA A 23 -50.16 47.36 68.26
C ALA A 23 -49.77 47.71 66.82
N LYS A 24 -49.90 48.98 66.41
CA LYS A 24 -49.48 49.46 65.10
C LYS A 24 -47.96 49.39 64.93
N ALA A 25 -47.19 49.83 65.92
CA ALA A 25 -45.73 49.73 65.88
C ALA A 25 -45.26 48.27 65.79
N ASN A 26 -45.94 47.35 66.49
CA ASN A 26 -45.68 45.91 66.36
C ASN A 26 -46.07 45.36 64.99
N ALA A 27 -47.20 45.79 64.43
CA ALA A 27 -47.62 45.39 63.09
C ALA A 27 -46.62 45.86 62.02
N ASP A 28 -46.17 47.11 62.09
CA ASP A 28 -45.16 47.67 61.18
C ASP A 28 -43.82 46.91 61.30
N ASN A 29 -43.40 46.55 62.53
CA ASN A 29 -42.20 45.74 62.76
C ASN A 29 -42.34 44.32 62.21
N LEU A 30 -43.48 43.65 62.43
CA LEU A 30 -43.76 42.32 61.90
C LEU A 30 -43.82 42.33 60.37
N GLN A 31 -44.40 43.37 59.77
CA GLN A 31 -44.40 43.53 58.32
C GLN A 31 -42.97 43.66 57.78
N GLY A 32 -42.14 44.51 58.39
CA GLY A 32 -40.73 44.63 58.01
C GLY A 32 -39.97 43.31 58.14
N GLN A 33 -40.21 42.53 59.20
CA GLN A 33 -39.61 41.20 59.35
C GLN A 33 -40.06 40.21 58.27
N LEU A 34 -41.33 40.28 57.84
CA LEU A 34 -41.89 39.42 56.81
C LEU A 34 -41.32 39.77 55.43
N GLU A 35 -41.19 41.06 55.11
CA GLU A 35 -40.53 41.56 53.91
C GLU A 35 -39.05 41.13 53.87
N TRP A 36 -38.32 41.24 54.99
CA TRP A 36 -36.94 40.76 55.08
C TRP A 36 -36.83 39.23 54.90
N ALA A 37 -37.76 38.46 55.46
CA ALA A 37 -37.79 37.01 55.27
C ALA A 37 -38.02 36.63 53.80
N GLU A 38 -38.86 37.39 53.08
CA GLU A 38 -39.08 37.20 51.64
C GLU A 38 -37.81 37.52 50.83
N VAL A 39 -37.11 38.61 51.14
CA VAL A 39 -35.83 38.96 50.51
C VAL A 39 -34.81 37.83 50.70
N ILE A 40 -34.65 37.32 51.92
CA ILE A 40 -33.71 36.21 52.22
C ILE A 40 -34.09 34.95 51.42
N ASN A 41 -35.38 34.67 51.25
CA ASN A 41 -35.83 33.52 50.48
C ASN A 41 -35.56 33.71 48.97
N LEU A 42 -35.78 34.92 48.45
CA LEU A 42 -35.44 35.28 47.07
C LEU A 42 -33.92 35.20 46.82
N GLU A 43 -33.09 35.68 47.74
CA GLU A 43 -31.63 35.55 47.65
C GLU A 43 -31.17 34.09 47.62
N LYS A 44 -31.76 33.23 48.46
CA LYS A 44 -31.46 31.79 48.46
C LYS A 44 -31.82 31.14 47.13
N THR A 45 -33.03 31.40 46.64
CA THR A 45 -33.48 30.83 45.35
C THR A 45 -32.66 31.37 44.18
N LEU A 46 -32.29 32.65 44.19
CA LEU A 46 -31.39 33.24 43.20
C LEU A 46 -30.04 32.53 43.20
N ALA A 47 -29.39 32.38 44.36
CA ALA A 47 -28.11 31.69 44.49
C ALA A 47 -28.16 30.23 44.00
N GLU A 48 -29.26 29.50 44.29
CA GLU A 48 -29.47 28.16 43.77
C GLU A 48 -29.60 28.14 42.24
N THR A 49 -30.31 29.10 41.66
CA THR A 49 -30.47 29.21 40.20
C THR A 49 -29.18 29.61 39.50
N GLU A 50 -28.39 30.51 40.08
CA GLU A 50 -27.08 30.92 39.57
C GLU A 50 -26.10 29.74 39.57
N LYS A 51 -26.08 28.95 40.64
CA LYS A 51 -25.29 27.72 40.70
C LYS A 51 -25.71 26.73 39.60
N LYS A 52 -27.01 26.46 39.45
CA LYS A 52 -27.52 25.59 38.37
C LYS A 52 -27.17 26.11 36.99
N LEU A 53 -27.18 27.43 36.79
CA LEU A 53 -26.79 28.04 35.52
C LEU A 53 -25.31 27.82 35.21
N ALA A 54 -24.43 28.00 36.21
CA ALA A 54 -23.00 27.76 36.08
C ALA A 54 -22.70 26.28 35.76
N ASP A 55 -23.33 25.34 36.48
CA ASP A 55 -23.19 23.91 36.25
C ASP A 55 -23.65 23.52 34.82
N ASN A 56 -24.78 24.07 34.38
CA ASN A 56 -25.29 23.84 33.03
C ASN A 56 -24.40 24.46 31.94
N GLN A 57 -23.85 25.66 32.17
CA GLN A 57 -22.90 26.27 31.23
C GLN A 57 -21.66 25.40 31.07
N TYR A 58 -21.11 24.88 32.17
CA TYR A 58 -19.98 23.96 32.13
C TYR A 58 -20.31 22.69 31.35
N ALA A 59 -21.48 22.08 31.62
CA ALA A 59 -21.92 20.89 30.91
C ALA A 59 -22.07 21.13 29.39
N VAL A 60 -22.66 22.26 28.99
CA VAL A 60 -22.80 22.63 27.57
C VAL A 60 -21.45 22.80 26.88
N GLN A 61 -20.47 23.40 27.56
CA GLN A 61 -19.11 23.51 27.03
C GLN A 61 -18.44 22.14 26.85
N GLU A 62 -18.58 21.25 27.82
CA GLU A 62 -18.12 19.85 27.75
C GLU A 62 -18.75 19.11 26.55
N TYR A 63 -20.07 19.20 26.38
CA TYR A 63 -20.76 18.58 25.25
C TYR A 63 -20.35 19.17 23.90
N THR A 64 -20.08 20.48 23.85
CA THR A 64 -19.62 21.16 22.63
C THR A 64 -18.24 20.66 22.22
N LYS A 65 -17.30 20.55 23.18
CA LYS A 65 -15.96 19.99 22.93
C LYS A 65 -16.04 18.54 22.44
N LYS A 66 -16.88 17.70 23.06
CA LYS A 66 -17.09 16.30 22.65
C LYS A 66 -17.70 16.19 21.25
N ARG A 67 -18.66 17.06 20.92
CA ARG A 67 -19.24 17.11 19.57
C ARG A 67 -18.19 17.50 18.54
N ASP A 68 -17.39 18.53 18.81
CA ASP A 68 -16.43 19.04 17.84
C ASP A 68 -15.29 18.02 17.59
N THR A 69 -14.85 17.29 18.62
CA THR A 69 -13.92 16.17 18.47
C THR A 69 -14.52 15.03 17.64
N LEU A 70 -15.78 14.63 17.89
CA LEU A 70 -16.49 13.63 17.07
C LEU A 70 -16.60 14.05 15.59
N ILE A 71 -16.88 15.33 15.32
CA ILE A 71 -16.95 15.87 13.96
C ILE A 71 -15.59 15.76 13.27
N GLU A 72 -14.50 16.07 13.98
CA GLU A 72 -13.15 16.00 13.44
C GLU A 72 -12.70 14.55 13.18
N ASP A 73 -13.01 13.63 14.08
CA ASP A 73 -12.77 12.20 13.89
C ASP A 73 -13.53 11.65 12.67
N MET A 74 -14.79 12.06 12.50
CA MET A 74 -15.58 11.69 11.33
C MET A 74 -14.99 12.23 10.02
N LYS A 75 -14.48 13.47 10.01
CA LYS A 75 -13.79 14.03 8.84
C LYS A 75 -12.54 13.22 8.53
N ASN A 76 -11.71 12.94 9.53
CA ASN A 76 -10.47 12.16 9.38
C ASN A 76 -10.75 10.75 8.84
N GLU A 77 -11.77 10.06 9.34
CA GLU A 77 -12.17 8.75 8.82
C GLU A 77 -12.71 8.84 7.38
N LYS A 78 -13.46 9.89 7.05
CA LYS A 78 -13.89 10.12 5.66
C LYS A 78 -12.69 10.29 4.73
N THR A 79 -11.69 11.10 5.11
CA THR A 79 -10.49 11.31 4.29
C THR A 79 -9.70 10.01 4.10
N LYS A 80 -9.53 9.21 5.17
CA LYS A 80 -8.89 7.88 5.08
C LYS A 80 -9.66 6.96 4.14
N ARG A 81 -10.99 6.94 4.22
CA ARG A 81 -11.85 6.14 3.35
C ARG A 81 -11.69 6.53 1.89
N ASP A 82 -11.69 7.83 1.59
CA ASP A 82 -11.52 8.36 0.24
C ASP A 82 -10.13 8.02 -0.32
N GLU A 83 -9.09 8.08 0.51
CA GLU A 83 -7.73 7.70 0.11
C GLU A 83 -7.61 6.19 -0.16
N LEU A 84 -8.27 5.34 0.64
CA LEU A 84 -8.33 3.90 0.42
C LEU A 84 -9.09 3.56 -0.86
N LEU A 85 -10.19 4.24 -1.16
CA LEU A 85 -10.93 4.10 -2.41
C LEU A 85 -10.06 4.46 -3.61
N ARG A 86 -9.32 5.57 -3.54
CA ARG A 86 -8.37 5.98 -4.59
C ARG A 86 -7.29 4.92 -4.82
N LYS A 87 -6.69 4.41 -3.76
CA LYS A 87 -5.67 3.33 -3.85
C LYS A 87 -6.25 2.03 -4.41
N ALA A 88 -7.47 1.66 -4.03
CA ALA A 88 -8.14 0.48 -4.56
C ALA A 88 -8.40 0.61 -6.07
N GLN A 89 -8.83 1.79 -6.52
CA GLN A 89 -9.04 2.08 -7.95
C GLN A 89 -7.72 2.01 -8.73
N GLU A 90 -6.63 2.55 -8.19
CA GLU A 90 -5.30 2.49 -8.80
C GLU A 90 -4.81 1.05 -8.95
N VAL A 91 -4.94 0.23 -7.90
CA VAL A 91 -4.59 -1.20 -7.95
C VAL A 91 -5.41 -1.95 -8.99
N ALA A 92 -6.71 -1.65 -9.12
CA ALA A 92 -7.56 -2.27 -10.13
C ALA A 92 -7.11 -1.91 -11.56
N ASN A 93 -6.78 -0.64 -11.81
CA ASN A 93 -6.27 -0.18 -13.10
C ASN A 93 -4.92 -0.84 -13.44
N ASN A 94 -4.01 -0.93 -12.48
CA ASN A 94 -2.72 -1.60 -12.66
C ASN A 94 -2.88 -3.09 -13.00
N ALA A 95 -3.82 -3.78 -12.34
CA ALA A 95 -4.10 -5.19 -12.64
C ALA A 95 -4.65 -5.39 -14.07
N ILE A 96 -5.44 -4.45 -14.59
CA ILE A 96 -5.93 -4.47 -15.97
C ILE A 96 -4.76 -4.29 -16.96
N GLU A 97 -3.87 -3.33 -16.70
CA GLU A 97 -2.72 -3.09 -17.56
C GLU A 97 -1.70 -4.23 -17.51
N GLU A 98 -1.45 -4.81 -16.33
CA GLU A 98 -0.64 -6.02 -16.18
C GLU A 98 -1.19 -7.18 -17.00
N LYS A 99 -2.52 -7.41 -16.95
CA LYS A 99 -3.16 -8.44 -17.77
C LYS A 99 -2.97 -8.16 -19.27
N ARG A 100 -3.14 -6.90 -19.70
CA ARG A 100 -2.95 -6.50 -21.10
C ARG A 100 -1.51 -6.74 -21.57
N ILE A 101 -0.52 -6.39 -20.74
CA ILE A 101 0.90 -6.63 -21.03
C ILE A 101 1.18 -8.14 -21.10
N HIS A 102 0.64 -8.92 -20.17
CA HIS A 102 0.78 -10.38 -20.17
C HIS A 102 0.22 -10.99 -21.45
N ASP A 103 -1.00 -10.62 -21.84
CA ASP A 103 -1.65 -11.10 -23.06
C ASP A 103 -0.86 -10.71 -24.33
N ASP A 104 -0.20 -9.54 -24.34
CA ASP A 104 0.66 -9.11 -25.46
C ASP A 104 1.96 -9.91 -25.52
N LEU A 105 2.62 -10.12 -24.39
CA LEU A 105 3.83 -10.94 -24.30
C LEU A 105 3.56 -12.39 -24.68
N GLU A 106 2.43 -12.96 -24.25
CA GLU A 106 2.04 -14.32 -24.63
C GLU A 106 1.82 -14.43 -26.15
N ARG A 107 1.19 -13.42 -26.77
CA ARG A 107 1.03 -13.36 -28.23
C ARG A 107 2.38 -13.28 -28.94
N ARG A 108 3.30 -12.43 -28.48
CA ARG A 108 4.66 -12.33 -29.05
C ARG A 108 5.44 -13.64 -28.91
N MET A 109 5.38 -14.29 -27.76
CA MET A 109 6.01 -15.60 -27.52
C MET A 109 5.47 -16.68 -28.47
N LYS A 110 4.17 -16.68 -28.77
CA LYS A 110 3.58 -17.61 -29.74
C LYS A 110 4.08 -17.36 -31.16
N LEU A 111 4.19 -16.10 -31.57
CA LEU A 111 4.76 -15.72 -32.87
C LEU A 111 6.22 -16.12 -32.98
N PHE A 112 7.03 -15.76 -31.99
CA PHE A 112 8.45 -16.12 -31.93
C PHE A 112 8.67 -17.63 -32.00
N ASN A 113 7.90 -18.42 -31.26
CA ASN A 113 7.99 -19.89 -31.31
C ASN A 113 7.52 -20.48 -32.65
N LYS A 114 6.67 -19.78 -33.41
CA LYS A 114 6.32 -20.17 -34.77
C LYS A 114 7.48 -19.87 -35.72
N GLU A 115 7.99 -18.65 -35.71
CA GLU A 115 9.13 -18.21 -36.54
C GLU A 115 10.37 -19.09 -36.31
N LYS A 116 10.68 -19.40 -35.05
CA LYS A 116 11.76 -20.32 -34.69
C LYS A 116 11.60 -21.70 -35.34
N ARG A 117 10.38 -22.25 -35.36
CA ARG A 117 10.10 -23.55 -35.99
C ARG A 117 10.25 -23.49 -37.50
N ASP A 118 9.76 -22.42 -38.11
CA ASP A 118 9.85 -22.21 -39.56
C ASP A 118 11.32 -22.06 -40.00
N LEU A 119 12.11 -21.26 -39.27
CA LEU A 119 13.55 -21.12 -39.51
C LEU A 119 14.31 -22.43 -39.32
N LEU A 120 14.00 -23.20 -38.26
CA LEU A 120 14.61 -24.52 -38.05
C LEU A 120 14.30 -25.48 -39.21
N HIS A 121 13.10 -25.40 -39.78
CA HIS A 121 12.74 -26.18 -40.95
C HIS A 121 13.57 -25.79 -42.18
N GLU A 122 13.73 -24.49 -42.43
CA GLU A 122 14.49 -23.98 -43.59
C GLU A 122 15.99 -24.30 -43.47
N VAL A 123 16.56 -24.22 -42.25
CA VAL A 123 17.94 -24.64 -41.99
C VAL A 123 18.13 -26.13 -42.28
N ASN A 124 17.25 -26.99 -41.76
CA ASN A 124 17.33 -28.44 -42.01
C ASN A 124 17.19 -28.79 -43.50
N LYS A 125 16.36 -28.05 -44.24
CA LYS A 125 16.20 -28.21 -45.68
C LYS A 125 17.48 -27.81 -46.42
N SER A 126 18.04 -26.65 -46.09
CA SER A 126 19.29 -26.13 -46.65
C SER A 126 20.47 -27.07 -46.39
N GLU A 127 20.54 -27.66 -45.19
CA GLU A 127 21.58 -28.63 -44.82
C GLU A 127 21.51 -29.91 -45.67
N LYS A 128 20.30 -30.41 -45.93
CA LYS A 128 20.11 -31.55 -46.84
C LYS A 128 20.54 -31.24 -48.27
N GLU A 129 20.18 -30.05 -48.78
CA GLU A 129 20.59 -29.61 -50.10
C GLU A 129 22.12 -29.49 -50.21
N LEU A 130 22.77 -28.92 -49.18
CA LEU A 130 24.23 -28.83 -49.11
C LEU A 130 24.88 -30.22 -49.13
N GLN A 131 24.34 -31.17 -48.37
CA GLN A 131 24.86 -32.54 -48.34
C GLN A 131 24.78 -33.21 -49.72
N ILE A 132 23.68 -33.01 -50.45
CA ILE A 132 23.52 -33.50 -51.83
C ILE A 132 24.58 -32.88 -52.75
N GLN A 133 24.85 -31.58 -52.63
CA GLN A 133 25.88 -30.90 -53.42
C GLN A 133 27.30 -31.40 -53.11
N ILE A 134 27.60 -31.66 -51.83
CA ILE A 134 28.88 -32.24 -51.41
C ILE A 134 29.10 -33.62 -52.05
N GLU A 135 28.07 -34.49 -52.04
CA GLU A 135 28.14 -35.81 -52.67
C GLU A 135 28.31 -35.72 -54.19
N LEU A 136 27.59 -34.82 -54.86
CA LEU A 136 27.71 -34.60 -56.30
C LEU A 136 29.12 -34.12 -56.67
N LYS A 137 29.67 -33.15 -55.93
CA LYS A 137 31.04 -32.67 -56.10
C LYS A 137 32.04 -33.81 -55.97
N LYS A 138 31.88 -34.69 -54.97
CA LYS A 138 32.73 -35.87 -54.77
C LYS A 138 32.66 -36.83 -55.97
N LYS A 139 31.46 -37.09 -56.50
CA LYS A 139 31.27 -37.94 -57.69
C LYS A 139 31.93 -37.34 -58.94
N LEU A 140 31.79 -36.03 -59.16
CA LEU A 140 32.43 -35.34 -60.29
C LEU A 140 33.95 -35.32 -60.17
N GLN A 141 34.48 -35.10 -58.97
CA GLN A 141 35.92 -35.14 -58.71
C GLN A 141 36.51 -36.52 -59.04
N ASN A 142 35.87 -37.60 -58.58
CA ASN A 142 36.28 -38.96 -58.92
C ASN A 142 36.30 -39.19 -60.45
N LYS A 143 35.30 -38.68 -61.17
CA LYS A 143 35.22 -38.81 -62.63
C LYS A 143 36.32 -38.03 -63.35
N ILE A 144 36.71 -36.85 -62.85
CA ILE A 144 37.86 -36.08 -63.36
C ILE A 144 39.14 -36.92 -63.19
N ASP A 145 39.34 -37.48 -62.01
CA ASP A 145 40.55 -38.25 -61.72
C ASP A 145 40.63 -39.53 -62.57
N ASP A 146 39.50 -40.22 -62.79
CA ASP A 146 39.41 -41.35 -63.72
C ASP A 146 39.72 -40.96 -65.17
N MET A 147 39.20 -39.82 -65.64
CA MET A 147 39.50 -39.33 -66.98
C MET A 147 40.96 -38.95 -67.14
N ARG A 148 41.59 -38.31 -66.14
CA ARG A 148 43.03 -38.02 -66.13
C ARG A 148 43.87 -39.29 -66.24
N ARG A 149 43.48 -40.36 -65.54
CA ARG A 149 44.13 -41.68 -65.64
C ARG A 149 43.93 -42.32 -67.02
N LYS A 150 42.77 -42.16 -67.65
CA LYS A 150 42.51 -42.70 -69.00
C LYS A 150 43.23 -41.92 -70.11
N ALA A 151 43.29 -40.59 -70.00
CA ALA A 151 43.94 -39.72 -70.96
C ALA A 151 45.47 -39.86 -70.98
N THR A 152 46.08 -40.29 -69.87
CA THR A 152 47.51 -40.65 -69.82
C THR A 152 47.82 -41.99 -70.50
N VAL A 153 46.80 -42.80 -70.81
CA VAL A 153 46.94 -44.15 -71.39
C VAL A 153 46.53 -44.21 -72.88
N ASN A 154 45.73 -43.28 -73.40
CA ASN A 154 45.23 -43.28 -74.78
C ASN A 154 45.43 -41.94 -75.51
N ASN A 155 45.69 -42.00 -76.82
CA ASN A 155 46.01 -40.88 -77.73
C ASN A 155 44.81 -39.96 -78.11
N ASP A 156 43.83 -39.79 -77.22
CA ASP A 156 42.61 -38.96 -77.38
C ASP A 156 42.70 -37.70 -76.47
N TYR A 157 43.88 -37.09 -76.42
CA TYR A 157 44.25 -36.01 -75.49
C TYR A 157 43.35 -34.77 -75.61
N ASP A 158 43.00 -34.35 -76.83
CA ASP A 158 42.26 -33.11 -77.07
C ASP A 158 40.80 -33.13 -76.56
N LYS A 159 40.12 -34.28 -76.66
CA LYS A 159 38.76 -34.43 -76.10
C LYS A 159 38.79 -34.42 -74.58
N ALA A 160 39.84 -35.00 -73.98
CA ALA A 160 40.04 -34.97 -72.54
C ALA A 160 40.35 -33.53 -72.06
N CYS A 161 41.19 -32.78 -72.78
CA CYS A 161 41.52 -31.39 -72.44
C CYS A 161 40.29 -30.47 -72.44
N LYS A 162 39.46 -30.49 -73.49
CA LYS A 162 38.23 -29.68 -73.54
C LYS A 162 37.27 -29.99 -72.39
N ARG A 163 37.13 -31.28 -72.06
CA ARG A 163 36.26 -31.68 -70.94
C ARG A 163 36.85 -31.30 -69.57
N ILE A 164 38.17 -31.27 -69.44
CA ILE A 164 38.85 -30.77 -68.24
C ILE A 164 38.61 -29.27 -68.07
N GLU A 165 38.67 -28.47 -69.13
CA GLU A 165 38.39 -27.02 -69.08
C GLU A 165 36.94 -26.74 -68.64
N GLU A 166 35.96 -27.43 -69.22
CA GLU A 166 34.55 -27.30 -68.81
C GLU A 166 34.34 -27.61 -67.31
N LEU A 167 35.02 -28.65 -66.82
CA LEU A 167 34.95 -29.04 -65.41
C LEU A 167 35.69 -28.06 -64.51
N GLN A 168 36.76 -27.42 -64.98
CA GLN A 168 37.45 -26.34 -64.25
C GLN A 168 36.57 -25.10 -64.10
N ILE A 169 35.83 -24.71 -65.14
CA ILE A 169 34.86 -23.61 -65.08
C ILE A 169 33.78 -23.93 -64.04
N SER A 170 33.21 -25.14 -64.09
CA SER A 170 32.21 -25.58 -63.11
C SER A 170 32.77 -25.61 -61.67
N ILE A 171 34.03 -25.99 -61.47
CA ILE A 171 34.70 -25.92 -60.15
C ILE A 171 34.82 -24.47 -59.67
N ALA A 172 35.15 -23.53 -60.56
CA ALA A 172 35.26 -22.12 -60.21
C ALA A 172 33.91 -21.53 -59.78
N GLU A 173 32.83 -21.84 -60.50
CA GLU A 173 31.46 -21.46 -60.14
C GLU A 173 31.06 -22.03 -58.77
N GLN A 174 31.34 -23.31 -58.53
CA GLN A 174 31.06 -23.96 -57.24
C GLN A 174 31.88 -23.37 -56.09
N ARG A 175 33.11 -22.92 -56.33
CA ARG A 175 33.92 -22.20 -55.32
C ARG A 175 33.31 -20.84 -54.98
N GLN A 176 32.80 -20.11 -55.96
CA GLN A 176 32.13 -18.83 -55.73
C GLN A 176 30.86 -19.03 -54.90
N ILE A 177 30.04 -20.03 -55.22
CA ILE A 177 28.85 -20.37 -54.44
C ILE A 177 29.22 -20.75 -53.00
N LEU A 178 30.27 -21.57 -52.81
CA LEU A 178 30.75 -21.94 -51.49
C LEU A 178 31.16 -20.72 -50.66
N SER A 179 31.92 -19.80 -51.25
CA SER A 179 32.38 -18.57 -50.59
C SER A 179 31.20 -17.69 -50.17
N MET A 180 30.15 -17.59 -50.99
CA MET A 180 28.93 -16.88 -50.60
C MET A 180 28.22 -17.56 -49.43
N LYS A 181 28.13 -18.90 -49.42
CA LYS A 181 27.51 -19.66 -48.33
C LYS A 181 28.29 -19.61 -47.02
N GLU A 182 29.61 -19.56 -47.08
CA GLU A 182 30.45 -19.34 -45.89
C GLU A 182 30.20 -17.94 -45.29
N GLY A 183 30.04 -16.91 -46.13
CA GLY A 183 29.64 -15.57 -45.67
C GLY A 183 28.26 -15.53 -45.02
N GLU A 184 27.27 -16.20 -45.63
CA GLU A 184 25.92 -16.35 -45.03
C GLU A 184 26.00 -17.06 -43.67
N GLN A 185 26.80 -18.13 -43.56
CA GLN A 185 26.96 -18.87 -42.31
C GLN A 185 27.56 -18.02 -41.19
N VAL A 186 28.55 -17.18 -41.49
CA VAL A 186 29.13 -16.24 -40.51
C VAL A 186 28.07 -15.24 -40.04
N ASN A 187 27.28 -14.68 -40.96
CA ASN A 187 26.19 -13.76 -40.60
C ASN A 187 25.13 -14.43 -39.71
N PHE A 188 24.70 -15.65 -40.05
CA PHE A 188 23.74 -16.39 -39.22
C PHE A 188 24.30 -16.71 -37.84
N ARG A 189 25.59 -17.04 -37.75
CA ARG A 189 26.24 -17.28 -36.46
C ARG A 189 26.26 -16.03 -35.60
N GLN A 190 26.55 -14.88 -36.19
CA GLN A 190 26.56 -13.61 -35.47
C GLN A 190 25.15 -13.23 -34.99
N LEU A 191 24.13 -13.35 -35.84
CA LEU A 191 22.73 -13.16 -35.44
C LEU A 191 22.32 -14.10 -34.30
N PHE A 192 22.76 -15.35 -34.33
CA PHE A 192 22.48 -16.31 -33.26
C PHE A 192 23.14 -15.90 -31.94
N ASP A 193 24.39 -15.43 -31.98
CA ASP A 193 25.11 -14.98 -30.78
C ASP A 193 24.48 -13.69 -30.19
N ASP A 194 24.07 -12.75 -31.05
CA ASP A 194 23.35 -11.54 -30.65
C ASP A 194 22.00 -11.86 -29.99
N GLU A 195 21.22 -12.76 -30.61
CA GLU A 195 19.94 -13.22 -30.06
C GLU A 195 20.12 -13.95 -28.73
N ARG A 196 21.18 -14.77 -28.61
CA ARG A 196 21.51 -15.48 -27.38
C ARG A 196 21.86 -14.51 -26.25
N GLN A 197 22.57 -13.43 -26.56
CA GLN A 197 22.88 -12.38 -25.59
C GLN A 197 21.63 -11.62 -25.16
N SER A 198 20.76 -11.26 -26.10
CA SER A 198 19.46 -10.64 -25.81
C SER A 198 18.61 -11.50 -24.86
N LEU A 199 18.55 -12.82 -25.10
CA LEU A 199 17.86 -13.76 -24.21
C LEU A 199 18.43 -13.80 -22.79
N PHE A 200 19.76 -13.68 -22.66
CA PHE A 200 20.41 -13.64 -21.36
C PHE A 200 20.04 -12.37 -20.58
N ASP A 201 19.98 -11.24 -21.27
CA ASP A 201 19.61 -9.94 -20.69
C ASP A 201 18.13 -9.93 -20.27
N ASP A 202 17.23 -10.47 -21.11
CA ASP A 202 15.81 -10.62 -20.80
C ASP A 202 15.58 -11.52 -19.57
N GLN A 203 16.32 -12.63 -19.47
CA GLN A 203 16.27 -13.51 -18.28
C GLN A 203 16.74 -12.79 -17.01
N SER A 204 17.76 -11.94 -17.13
CA SER A 204 18.24 -11.12 -16.01
C SER A 204 17.16 -10.15 -15.53
N ILE A 205 16.50 -9.46 -16.47
CA ILE A 205 15.39 -8.52 -16.18
C ILE A 205 14.22 -9.25 -15.53
N LEU A 206 13.82 -10.41 -16.06
CA LEU A 206 12.72 -11.21 -15.52
C LEU A 206 12.99 -11.62 -14.07
N LYS A 207 14.22 -12.07 -13.77
CA LYS A 207 14.64 -12.41 -12.41
C LYS A 207 14.56 -11.22 -11.46
N GLN A 208 14.92 -10.02 -11.91
CA GLN A 208 14.80 -8.81 -11.09
C GLN A 208 13.33 -8.48 -10.76
N TYR A 209 12.42 -8.64 -11.72
CA TYR A 209 10.99 -8.46 -11.50
C TYR A 209 10.41 -9.52 -10.55
N GLU A 210 10.81 -10.78 -10.67
CA GLU A 210 10.41 -11.85 -9.74
C GLU A 210 10.86 -11.57 -8.30
N ASP A 211 12.10 -11.11 -8.12
CA ASP A 211 12.63 -10.74 -6.81
C ASP A 211 11.92 -9.50 -6.23
N SER A 212 11.53 -8.54 -7.08
CA SER A 212 10.71 -7.40 -6.69
C SER A 212 9.30 -7.84 -6.23
N LEU A 213 8.63 -8.69 -7.01
CA LEU A 213 7.33 -9.26 -6.67
C LEU A 213 7.37 -10.05 -5.36
N ARG A 214 8.43 -10.85 -5.16
CA ARG A 214 8.62 -11.60 -3.91
C ARG A 214 8.74 -10.67 -2.70
N ARG A 215 9.48 -9.57 -2.84
CA ARG A 215 9.61 -8.53 -1.79
C ARG A 215 8.25 -7.88 -1.49
N GLN A 216 7.52 -7.45 -2.51
CA GLN A 216 6.20 -6.83 -2.35
C GLN A 216 5.19 -7.78 -1.71
N ARG A 217 5.13 -9.05 -2.15
CA ARG A 217 4.29 -10.09 -1.52
C ARG A 217 4.64 -10.28 -0.05
N GLY A 218 5.93 -10.25 0.30
CA GLY A 218 6.40 -10.29 1.69
C GLY A 218 5.86 -9.14 2.53
N ILE A 219 5.93 -7.91 2.01
CA ILE A 219 5.40 -6.70 2.67
C ILE A 219 3.88 -6.80 2.85
N ILE A 220 3.14 -7.20 1.80
CA ILE A 220 1.69 -7.37 1.87
C ILE A 220 1.31 -8.39 2.94
N GLN A 221 2.03 -9.52 3.02
CA GLN A 221 1.78 -10.55 4.02
C GLN A 221 2.06 -10.03 5.44
N GLN A 222 3.11 -9.24 5.63
CA GLN A 222 3.38 -8.57 6.91
C GLN A 222 2.28 -7.59 7.29
N LEU A 223 1.81 -6.76 6.36
CA LEU A 223 0.71 -5.81 6.60
C LEU A 223 -0.61 -6.52 6.91
N LYS A 224 -0.89 -7.66 6.25
CA LYS A 224 -2.05 -8.51 6.58
C LYS A 224 -1.95 -9.09 7.99
N ALA A 225 -0.76 -9.56 8.40
CA ALA A 225 -0.54 -10.05 9.77
C ALA A 225 -0.70 -8.91 10.79
N ALA A 226 -0.15 -7.73 10.51
CA ALA A 226 -0.28 -6.52 11.31
C ALA A 226 -1.73 -6.05 11.51
N LYS A 227 -2.58 -6.24 10.50
CA LYS A 227 -4.01 -5.98 10.60
C LYS A 227 -4.69 -6.92 11.61
N GLN A 228 -4.29 -8.19 11.63
CA GLN A 228 -4.84 -9.19 12.55
C GLN A 228 -4.30 -9.04 13.98
N ASP A 229 -3.01 -8.67 14.12
CA ASP A 229 -2.34 -8.43 15.40
C ASP A 229 -1.39 -7.23 15.28
N ARG A 230 -1.75 -6.12 15.94
CA ARG A 230 -0.98 -4.85 15.92
C ARG A 230 0.45 -4.99 16.43
N VAL A 231 0.76 -6.03 17.22
CA VAL A 231 2.11 -6.27 17.74
C VAL A 231 3.04 -6.80 16.64
N THR A 232 2.51 -7.43 15.59
CA THR A 232 3.31 -7.98 14.48
C THR A 232 3.87 -6.91 13.54
N ILE A 233 3.41 -5.66 13.66
CA ILE A 233 3.98 -4.49 12.95
C ILE A 233 5.47 -4.32 13.25
N TYR A 234 5.90 -4.69 14.45
CA TYR A 234 7.29 -4.55 14.90
C TYR A 234 8.20 -5.70 14.44
N GLY A 235 7.66 -6.64 13.66
CA GLY A 235 8.40 -7.76 13.07
C GLY A 235 7.71 -9.10 13.25
N ARG A 236 8.00 -10.04 12.34
CA ARG A 236 7.41 -11.39 12.30
C ARG A 236 7.59 -12.18 13.61
N HIS A 237 8.73 -12.01 14.29
CA HIS A 237 9.07 -12.74 15.50
C HIS A 237 8.72 -12.01 16.80
N THR A 238 8.12 -10.82 16.73
CA THR A 238 7.86 -9.97 17.90
C THR A 238 7.01 -10.68 18.96
N ILE A 239 5.98 -11.42 18.55
CA ILE A 239 5.12 -12.17 19.49
C ILE A 239 5.93 -13.24 20.22
N SER A 240 6.74 -14.01 19.48
CA SER A 240 7.58 -15.06 20.07
C SER A 240 8.60 -14.49 21.06
N ILE A 241 9.21 -13.36 20.71
CA ILE A 241 10.17 -12.66 21.57
C ILE A 241 9.47 -12.18 22.86
N LEU A 242 8.28 -11.57 22.75
CA LEU A 242 7.53 -11.11 23.93
C LEU A 242 7.13 -12.27 24.85
N LYS A 243 6.65 -13.39 24.28
CA LYS A 243 6.34 -14.60 25.05
C LYS A 243 7.56 -15.18 25.75
N GLU A 244 8.72 -15.16 25.10
CA GLU A 244 9.97 -15.66 25.70
C GLU A 244 10.48 -14.73 26.81
N ILE A 245 10.33 -13.41 26.64
CA ILE A 245 10.64 -12.41 27.68
C ILE A 245 9.73 -12.62 28.90
N GLU A 246 8.43 -12.82 28.71
CA GLU A 246 7.49 -13.13 29.78
C GLU A 246 7.85 -14.42 30.52
N LYS A 247 8.19 -15.49 29.78
CA LYS A 247 8.61 -16.77 30.34
C LYS A 247 9.89 -16.65 31.18
N GLN A 248 10.81 -15.78 30.77
CA GLN A 248 12.09 -15.54 31.45
C GLN A 248 12.08 -14.31 32.36
N ALA A 249 10.89 -13.81 32.74
CA ALA A 249 10.75 -12.56 33.50
C ALA A 249 11.61 -12.52 34.78
N HIS A 250 11.76 -13.65 35.47
CA HIS A 250 12.57 -13.77 36.69
C HIS A 250 14.07 -13.54 36.49
N ARG A 251 14.59 -13.63 35.26
CA ARG A 251 16.01 -13.40 34.95
C ARG A 251 16.35 -11.93 34.78
N PHE A 252 15.33 -11.08 34.61
CA PHE A 252 15.51 -9.65 34.41
C PHE A 252 15.38 -8.92 35.74
N LYS A 253 16.36 -8.06 36.06
CA LYS A 253 16.27 -7.13 37.20
C LYS A 253 15.09 -6.15 37.05
N GLN A 254 14.70 -5.86 35.81
CA GLN A 254 13.53 -5.10 35.43
C GLN A 254 13.06 -5.58 34.05
N ILE A 255 11.76 -5.80 33.88
CA ILE A 255 11.20 -6.31 32.62
C ILE A 255 11.44 -5.29 31.49
N PRO A 256 12.02 -5.72 30.34
CA PRO A 256 12.20 -4.85 29.20
C PRO A 256 10.88 -4.28 28.71
N ILE A 257 10.82 -2.96 28.54
CA ILE A 257 9.61 -2.27 28.07
C ILE A 257 9.70 -2.14 26.54
N GLY A 258 8.72 -2.69 25.82
CA GLY A 258 8.71 -2.59 24.36
C GLY A 258 7.47 -3.17 23.70
N PRO A 259 7.42 -3.15 22.35
CA PRO A 259 8.31 -2.43 21.44
C PRO A 259 8.12 -0.89 21.52
N VAL A 260 9.18 -0.11 21.29
CA VAL A 260 9.23 1.34 21.58
C VAL A 260 8.06 2.13 20.95
N GLY A 261 7.69 1.84 19.70
CA GLY A 261 6.56 2.49 19.04
C GLY A 261 5.21 2.26 19.72
N LYS A 262 5.02 1.15 20.46
CA LYS A 262 3.80 0.87 21.23
C LYS A 262 3.66 1.83 22.41
N ILE A 263 4.79 2.23 22.99
CA ILE A 263 4.85 3.10 24.17
C ILE A 263 4.50 4.54 23.80
N PHE A 264 4.92 5.01 22.61
CA PHE A 264 4.65 6.37 22.13
C PHE A 264 3.16 6.63 21.87
N VAL A 265 2.41 5.66 21.34
CA VAL A 265 0.95 5.78 21.16
C VAL A 265 0.23 5.83 22.52
N SER A 266 0.73 5.09 23.52
CA SER A 266 0.10 5.06 24.86
C SER A 266 0.34 6.31 25.70
N LYS A 267 1.44 7.05 25.50
CA LYS A 267 1.72 8.31 26.21
C LYS A 267 0.91 9.49 25.68
N LEU A 268 0.54 9.47 24.40
CA LEU A 268 -0.42 10.40 23.82
C LEU A 268 -1.82 10.16 24.41
N ASN A 269 -2.28 8.91 24.48
CA ASN A 269 -3.61 8.59 25.05
C ASN A 269 -3.70 8.64 26.58
N LYS A 270 -2.58 8.59 27.32
CA LYS A 270 -2.60 8.65 28.80
C LYS A 270 -2.69 10.06 29.36
N LYS A 271 -2.33 11.10 28.60
CA LYS A 271 -2.56 12.49 29.03
C LYS A 271 -4.04 12.85 29.08
N ASP A 272 -4.88 12.16 28.32
CA ASP A 272 -6.32 12.44 28.25
C ASP A 272 -7.14 11.76 29.36
N ASN A 273 -6.57 10.82 30.12
CA ASN A 273 -7.29 10.03 31.14
C ASN A 273 -6.78 10.24 32.58
N SER A 274 -5.83 11.15 32.81
CA SER A 274 -5.30 11.43 34.16
C SER A 274 -5.87 12.68 34.84
N GLU A 275 -6.90 13.32 34.28
CA GLU A 275 -7.58 14.48 34.87
C GLU A 275 -9.00 14.19 35.38
N ILE A 276 -9.34 12.90 35.60
CA ILE A 276 -10.61 12.51 36.23
C ILE A 276 -10.31 11.70 37.49
N GLU A 277 -9.84 12.39 38.52
CA GLU A 277 -10.01 12.00 39.92
C GLU A 277 -9.76 13.27 40.76
N ILE A 278 -10.83 14.06 40.93
CA ILE A 278 -11.33 14.75 42.14
C ILE A 278 -12.74 15.21 41.81
#